data_AF-A0A2S9SG21-F1
#
_entry.id   AF-A0A2S9SG21-F1
#
_cell.length_a   1.000
_cell.length_b   1.000
_cell.length_c   1.000
_cell.angle_alpha   90.00
_cell.angle_beta   90.00
_cell.angle_gamma   90.00
#
_symmetry.space_group_name_H-M   'P 1'
#
loop_
_entity.id
_entity.type
_entity.pdbx_description
1 polymer ?
#
loop_
_entity_poly.entity_id
_entity_poly.type
_entity_poly.pdbx_seq_one_letter_code
_entity_poly.pdbx_strand_id
1 'polypeptide(L)' 'MTDQFDRAQQLEEMQREIALKKHRTFKAVSRLYCEDCDAPIPEKRRQMIQGVTRCVTCQEQEEKRQRQFRT' A
#
# COMPACT_ATOMS: atom_id res chain seq x y z
N MET A 1 6.82 24.72 -33.41
CA MET A 1 5.40 24.69 -33.05
C MET A 1 5.16 23.37 -32.37
N THR A 2 4.68 23.39 -31.14
CA THR A 2 4.34 22.17 -30.38
C THR A 2 2.99 21.69 -30.90
N ASP A 3 2.93 20.51 -31.50
CA ASP A 3 1.67 19.97 -32.03
C ASP A 3 0.79 19.48 -30.87
N GLN A 4 -0.48 19.22 -31.14
CA GLN A 4 -1.44 18.68 -30.17
C GLN A 4 -0.94 17.36 -29.58
N PHE A 5 -0.18 16.58 -30.36
CA PHE A 5 0.46 15.35 -29.92
C PHE A 5 1.56 15.59 -28.88
N ASP A 6 2.43 16.57 -29.09
CA ASP A 6 3.49 16.92 -28.13
C ASP A 6 2.89 17.36 -26.78
N ARG A 7 1.79 18.13 -26.82
CA ARG A 7 1.07 18.55 -25.61
C ARG A 7 0.36 17.40 -24.92
N ALA A 8 -0.20 16.44 -25.66
CA ALA A 8 -0.83 15.26 -25.10
C ALA A 8 0.20 14.39 -24.34
N GLN A 9 1.38 14.16 -24.92
CA GLN A 9 2.44 13.38 -24.28
C GLN A 9 2.92 14.00 -22.97
N GLN A 10 3.09 15.32 -22.92
CA GLN A 10 3.47 16.03 -21.69
C GLN A 10 2.44 15.87 -20.56
N LEU A 11 1.15 15.85 -20.90
CA LEU A 11 0.08 15.63 -19.92
C LEU A 11 0.09 14.19 -19.38
N GLU A 12 0.27 13.20 -20.25
CA GLU A 12 0.38 11.81 -19.83
C GLU A 12 1.60 11.58 -18.93
N GLU A 13 2.75 12.15 -19.27
CA GLU A 13 3.96 12.08 -18.45
C GLU A 13 3.71 12.68 -17.06
N MET A 14 3.14 13.88 -17.01
CA MET A 14 2.80 14.55 -15.75
C MET A 14 1.83 13.72 -14.91
N GLN A 15 0.77 13.16 -15.52
CA GLN A 15 -0.21 12.31 -14.82
C GLN A 15 0.45 11.04 -14.27
N ARG A 16 1.32 10.42 -15.06
CA ARG A 16 2.08 9.23 -14.66
C ARG A 16 2.99 9.54 -13.47
N GLU A 17 3.71 10.66 -13.50
CA GLU A 17 4.55 11.08 -12.38
C GLU A 17 3.76 11.35 -11.11
N ILE A 18 2.60 12.03 -11.22
CA ILE A 18 1.72 12.30 -10.08
C ILE A 18 1.23 10.98 -9.46
N ALA A 19 0.81 10.01 -10.28
CA ALA A 19 0.37 8.70 -9.81
C ALA A 19 1.48 7.94 -9.07
N LEU A 20 2.71 7.94 -9.63
CA LEU A 20 3.87 7.33 -9.00
C LEU A 20 4.24 8.00 -7.67
N LYS A 21 4.21 9.34 -7.61
CA LYS A 21 4.47 10.10 -6.39
C LYS A 21 3.44 9.80 -5.30
N LYS A 22 2.15 9.76 -5.63
CA LYS A 22 1.07 9.40 -4.68
C LYS A 22 1.27 8.02 -4.07
N HIS A 23 1.71 7.03 -4.86
CA HIS A 23 1.94 5.68 -4.36
C HIS A 23 3.17 5.56 -3.44
N ARG A 24 4.16 6.44 -3.59
CA ARG A 24 5.39 6.41 -2.77
C ARG A 24 5.24 7.07 -1.40
N THR A 25 4.20 7.86 -1.18
CA THR A 25 4.03 8.67 0.04
C THR A 25 3.21 8.01 1.14
N PHE A 26 2.87 6.71 1.04
CA PHE A 26 2.17 6.00 2.11
C PHE A 26 3.10 5.74 3.32
N LYS A 27 3.41 6.78 4.08
CA LYS A 27 4.07 6.73 5.39
C LYS A 27 3.04 6.47 6.48
N ALA A 28 2.31 5.37 6.38
CA ALA A 28 1.40 4.98 7.45
C ALA A 28 2.21 4.52 8.69
N VAL A 29 1.84 5.01 9.86
CA VAL A 29 2.48 4.59 11.13
C VAL A 29 1.98 3.19 11.48
N SER A 30 2.92 2.27 11.70
CA SER A 30 2.63 0.90 12.10
C SER A 30 2.06 0.83 13.52
N ARG A 31 1.00 0.06 13.73
CA ARG A 31 0.34 -0.11 15.04
C ARG A 31 1.21 -0.97 15.97
N LEU A 32 1.09 -0.73 17.27
CA LEU A 32 1.78 -1.55 18.28
C LEU A 32 1.05 -2.89 18.51
N TYR A 33 -0.28 -2.86 18.53
CA TYR A 33 -1.11 -4.02 18.82
C TYR A 33 -2.03 -4.33 17.63
N CYS A 34 -2.26 -5.62 17.39
CA CYS A 34 -3.17 -6.10 16.36
C CYS A 34 -4.58 -5.52 16.56
N GLU A 35 -5.26 -5.16 15.49
CA GLU A 35 -6.65 -4.67 15.57
C GLU A 35 -7.70 -5.75 15.86
N ASP A 36 -7.43 -7.03 15.57
CA ASP A 36 -8.43 -8.10 15.80
C ASP A 36 -8.26 -8.85 17.11
N CYS A 37 -7.00 -9.03 17.54
CA CYS A 37 -6.65 -9.93 18.64
C CYS A 37 -5.82 -9.26 19.73
N ASP A 38 -5.55 -7.96 19.60
CA ASP A 38 -4.73 -7.15 20.52
C ASP A 38 -3.33 -7.71 20.82
N ALA A 39 -2.87 -8.72 20.08
CA ALA A 39 -1.54 -9.28 20.23
C ALA A 39 -0.47 -8.25 19.81
N PRO A 40 0.70 -8.23 20.48
CA PRO A 40 1.78 -7.34 20.12
C PRO A 40 2.32 -7.66 18.71
N ILE A 41 2.36 -6.65 17.83
CA ILE A 41 2.91 -6.81 16.48
C ILE A 41 4.45 -6.83 16.58
N PRO A 42 5.14 -7.84 16.01
CA PRO A 42 6.59 -7.94 16.11
C PRO A 42 7.29 -6.76 15.44
N GLU A 43 8.32 -6.21 16.09
CA GLU A 43 9.05 -5.03 15.61
C GLU A 43 9.64 -5.21 14.21
N LYS A 44 10.14 -6.41 13.90
CA LYS A 44 10.63 -6.77 12.56
C LYS A 44 9.61 -6.45 11.47
N ARG A 45 8.31 -6.69 11.73
CA ARG A 45 7.25 -6.35 10.77
C ARG A 45 6.96 -4.86 10.71
N ARG A 46 6.98 -4.17 11.85
CA ARG A 46 6.77 -2.71 11.89
C ARG A 46 7.88 -1.95 11.14
N GLN A 47 9.09 -2.47 11.13
CA GLN A 47 10.24 -1.91 10.41
C GLN A 47 10.20 -2.22 8.91
N MET A 48 9.84 -3.45 8.54
CA MET A 48 9.79 -3.86 7.13
C MET A 48 8.56 -3.33 6.38
N ILE A 49 7.42 -3.24 7.06
CA ILE A 49 6.13 -2.86 6.46
C ILE A 49 5.66 -1.56 7.12
N GLN A 50 5.57 -0.50 6.33
CA GLN A 50 4.98 0.77 6.77
C GLN A 50 3.46 0.61 6.85
N GLY A 51 2.88 0.91 8.01
CA GLY A 51 1.43 0.89 8.21
C GLY A 51 0.83 -0.46 8.59
N VAL A 52 1.60 -1.36 9.22
CA VAL A 52 1.05 -2.65 9.64
C VAL A 52 0.00 -2.48 10.75
N THR A 53 -1.21 -3.01 10.55
CA THR A 53 -2.32 -2.94 11.52
C THR A 53 -2.63 -4.27 12.21
N ARG A 54 -2.29 -5.40 11.56
CA ARG A 54 -2.58 -6.77 12.02
C ARG A 54 -1.33 -7.55 12.37
N CYS A 55 -1.44 -8.51 13.29
CA CYS A 55 -0.38 -9.50 13.54
C CYS A 55 -0.26 -10.50 12.37
N VAL A 56 0.79 -11.33 12.40
CA VAL A 56 1.06 -12.31 11.32
C VAL A 56 -0.09 -13.30 11.17
N THR A 57 -0.58 -13.84 12.28
CA THR A 57 -1.61 -14.88 12.28
C THR A 57 -2.97 -14.35 11.77
N CYS A 58 -3.34 -13.12 12.13
CA CYS A 58 -4.55 -12.48 11.61
C CYS A 58 -4.42 -12.13 10.13
N GLN A 59 -3.24 -11.65 9.71
CA GLN A 59 -2.96 -11.36 8.30
C GLN A 59 -3.09 -12.62 7.43
N GLU A 60 -2.49 -13.74 7.83
CA GLU A 60 -2.55 -15.00 7.08
C GLU A 60 -3.98 -15.53 6.95
N GLN A 61 -4.80 -15.38 8.00
CA GLN A 61 -6.21 -15.79 7.95
C GLN A 61 -7.01 -14.94 6.97
N GLU A 62 -6.81 -13.62 6.98
CA GLU A 62 -7.48 -12.72 6.04
C GLU A 62 -7.04 -12.99 4.60
N GLU A 63 -5.75 -13.24 4.37
CA GLU A 63 -5.25 -13.57 3.02
C GLU A 63 -5.83 -14.90 2.51
N LYS A 64 -5.94 -15.92 3.37
CA LYS A 64 -6.61 -17.19 3.02
C LYS A 64 -8.08 -16.97 2.66
N ARG A 65 -8.78 -16.17 3.48
CA ARG A 65 -10.18 -15.81 3.25
C ARG A 65 -10.35 -15.08 1.91
N GLN A 66 -9.54 -14.06 1.64
CA GLN A 66 -9.59 -13.31 0.38
C GLN A 66 -9.27 -14.17 -0.85
N ARG A 67 -8.32 -15.11 -0.73
CA ARG A 67 -8.04 -16.07 -1.82
C ARG A 67 -9.24 -16.95 -2.11
N GLN A 68 -9.93 -17.42 -1.07
CA GLN A 68 -11.11 -18.27 -1.21
C GLN A 68 -12.30 -17.52 -1.86
N PHE A 69 -12.46 -16.22 -1.59
CA PHE A 69 -13.51 -15.40 -2.21
C PHE A 69 -13.18 -14.89 -3.62
N ARG A 70 -11.94 -15.04 -4.09
CA ARG A 70 -11.51 -14.62 -5.43
C ARG A 70 -11.64 -15.72 -6.50
N THR A 71 -12.10 -16.91 -6.12
CA THR A 71 -12.39 -18.03 -7.04
C THR A 71 -13.89 -18.13 -7.23
#